data_AF-A0A6P2UDW0-F1
#
_entry.id   AF-A0A6P2UDW0-F1
#
_cell.length_a   1.000
_cell.length_b   1.000
_cell.length_c   1.000
_cell.angle_alpha   90.00
_cell.angle_beta   90.00
_cell.angle_gamma   90.00
#
_symmetry.space_group_name_H-M   'P 1'
#
loop_
_entity.id
_entity.type
_entity.pdbx_description
1 polymer ?
#
loop_
_entity_poly.entity_id
_entity_poly.type
_entity_poly.pdbx_seq_one_letter_code
_entity_poly.pdbx_strand_id
1 'polypeptide(L)'
;MNPNGEPFSASGITNLSKGSISASCTATFNGTITSTGIVNITSTQFTGGGTCGLIAGSASSASPWTGQADSTTQLSINNAKVTVTLLGTCGPSKVVTAWSDPNSSLTFNNAVLTPDCTVGGTVLTSPKFHVQ
;
A
#
# COMPACT_ATOMS: atom_id res chain seq x y z
N MET A 1 19.39 -1.08 -14.36
CA MET A 1 18.53 -0.79 -13.19
C MET A 1 19.40 -0.29 -12.06
N ASN A 2 18.94 0.73 -11.33
CA ASN A 2 19.65 1.30 -10.19
C ASN A 2 19.71 0.28 -9.03
N PRO A 3 20.91 -0.09 -8.50
CA PRO A 3 21.01 -1.02 -7.37
C PRO A 3 20.33 -0.50 -6.09
N ASN A 4 20.12 0.83 -5.99
CA ASN A 4 19.40 1.45 -4.88
C ASN A 4 17.87 1.51 -5.09
N GLY A 5 17.36 0.93 -6.18
CA GLY A 5 15.95 0.97 -6.57
C GLY A 5 15.61 2.15 -7.47
N GLU A 6 14.55 1.98 -8.24
CA GLU A 6 13.96 3.01 -9.11
C GLU A 6 12.72 3.59 -8.44
N PRO A 7 12.51 4.91 -8.52
CA PRO A 7 11.36 5.55 -7.89
C PRO A 7 10.06 5.09 -8.55
N PHE A 8 9.02 4.94 -7.74
CA PHE A 8 7.67 4.62 -8.22
C PHE A 8 6.59 5.40 -7.49
N SER A 9 5.45 5.50 -8.16
CA SER A 9 4.17 5.89 -7.58
C SER A 9 3.12 4.83 -7.89
N ALA A 10 2.43 4.32 -6.88
CA ALA A 10 1.33 3.37 -7.04
C ALA A 10 0.02 4.03 -6.62
N SER A 11 -0.93 4.18 -7.53
CA SER A 11 -2.19 4.88 -7.27
C SER A 11 -3.40 4.08 -7.70
N GLY A 12 -4.50 4.20 -6.94
CA GLY A 12 -5.78 3.61 -7.29
C GLY A 12 -6.80 3.70 -6.17
N ILE A 13 -8.01 3.20 -6.42
CA ILE A 13 -9.09 3.22 -5.45
C ILE A 13 -8.89 2.09 -4.44
N THR A 14 -8.91 2.46 -3.16
CA THR A 14 -8.86 1.54 -2.03
C THR A 14 -10.03 1.80 -1.10
N ASN A 15 -10.53 0.74 -0.49
CA ASN A 15 -11.54 0.79 0.55
C ASN A 15 -10.86 0.45 1.88
N LEU A 16 -10.74 1.44 2.77
CA LEU A 16 -10.35 1.19 4.15
C LEU A 16 -11.62 1.10 4.99
N SER A 17 -11.76 0.03 5.75
CA SER A 17 -12.78 -0.06 6.81
C SER A 17 -12.10 -0.16 8.17
N LYS A 18 -12.76 0.37 9.20
CA LYS A 18 -12.40 0.26 10.61
C LYS A 18 -13.68 0.09 11.42
N GLY A 19 -13.89 -1.09 12.00
CA GLY A 19 -15.17 -1.44 12.61
C GLY A 19 -16.34 -1.31 11.62
N SER A 20 -17.36 -0.52 11.95
CA SER A 20 -18.53 -0.29 11.08
C SER A 20 -18.37 0.86 10.09
N ILE A 21 -17.24 1.57 10.09
CA ILE A 21 -16.99 2.71 9.19
C ILE A 21 -16.15 2.26 8.01
N SER A 22 -16.53 2.66 6.81
CA SER A 22 -15.76 2.45 5.58
C SER A 22 -15.54 3.77 4.83
N ALA A 23 -14.40 3.84 4.15
CA ALA A 23 -13.98 4.97 3.34
C ALA A 23 -13.42 4.45 2.02
N SER A 24 -13.94 4.97 0.91
CA SER A 24 -13.39 4.70 -0.42
C SER A 24 -12.53 5.88 -0.85
N CYS A 25 -11.22 5.66 -0.94
CA CYS A 25 -10.23 6.70 -1.15
C CYS A 25 -9.28 6.34 -2.28
N THR A 26 -8.89 7.35 -3.05
CA THR A 26 -7.73 7.23 -3.92
C THR A 26 -6.49 7.20 -3.04
N ALA A 27 -5.87 6.03 -2.95
CA ALA A 27 -4.58 5.84 -2.29
C ALA A 27 -3.46 6.07 -3.30
N THR A 28 -2.40 6.74 -2.84
CA THR A 28 -1.15 6.91 -3.57
C THR A 28 0.01 6.52 -2.67
N PHE A 29 0.82 5.57 -3.09
CA PHE A 29 2.02 5.11 -2.39
C PHE A 29 3.24 5.49 -3.22
N ASN A 30 4.19 6.21 -2.62
CA ASN A 30 5.43 6.58 -3.29
C ASN A 30 6.61 5.91 -2.60
N GLY A 31 7.58 5.46 -3.41
CA GLY A 31 8.68 4.67 -2.91
C GLY A 31 9.72 4.35 -3.96
N THR A 32 10.52 3.34 -3.68
CA THR A 32 11.50 2.76 -4.61
C THR A 32 11.29 1.26 -4.74
N ILE A 33 11.53 0.71 -5.92
CA ILE A 33 11.52 -0.74 -6.18
C ILE A 33 12.82 -1.18 -6.84
N THR A 34 13.40 -2.30 -6.40
CA THR A 34 14.59 -2.89 -7.01
C THR A 34 14.21 -3.86 -8.14
N SER A 35 15.20 -4.25 -8.96
CA SER A 35 15.03 -5.30 -9.97
C SER A 35 14.63 -6.66 -9.42
N THR A 36 14.89 -6.91 -8.14
CA THR A 36 14.54 -8.15 -7.43
C THR A 36 13.20 -8.04 -6.71
N GLY A 37 12.42 -6.99 -6.97
CA GLY A 37 11.10 -6.79 -6.37
C GLY A 37 11.09 -6.32 -4.91
N ILE A 38 12.23 -5.83 -4.37
CA ILE A 38 12.25 -5.21 -3.03
C ILE A 38 11.60 -3.83 -3.14
N VAL A 39 10.59 -3.57 -2.32
CA VAL A 39 9.82 -2.33 -2.30
C VAL A 39 10.08 -1.57 -1.01
N ASN A 40 10.31 -0.26 -1.10
CA ASN A 40 10.35 0.65 0.04
C ASN A 40 9.39 1.81 -0.19
N ILE A 41 8.24 1.81 0.49
CA ILE A 41 7.27 2.89 0.47
C ILE A 41 7.63 3.87 1.57
N THR A 42 7.89 5.12 1.18
CA THR A 42 8.31 6.20 2.08
C THR A 42 7.27 7.29 2.21
N SER A 43 6.16 7.19 1.46
CA SER A 43 5.06 8.13 1.56
C SER A 43 3.76 7.46 1.12
N THR A 44 2.69 7.78 1.84
CA THR A 44 1.34 7.34 1.54
C THR A 44 0.37 8.51 1.64
N GLN A 45 -0.55 8.62 0.70
CA GLN A 45 -1.58 9.64 0.68
C GLN A 45 -2.93 8.99 0.42
N PHE A 46 -3.95 9.45 1.13
CA PHE A 46 -5.33 9.01 0.94
C PHE A 46 -6.16 10.25 0.64
N THR A 47 -6.73 10.29 -0.56
CA THR A 47 -7.42 11.48 -1.08
C THR A 47 -8.82 11.10 -1.57
N GLY A 48 -9.71 12.08 -1.64
CA GLY A 48 -11.12 11.89 -1.94
C GLY A 48 -11.99 12.76 -1.06
N GLY A 49 -13.31 12.55 -1.12
CA GLY A 49 -14.27 13.22 -0.26
C GLY A 49 -14.43 12.54 1.11
N GLY A 50 -15.20 13.19 1.99
CA GLY A 50 -15.66 12.60 3.24
C GLY A 50 -14.53 12.21 4.20
N THR A 51 -14.48 10.93 4.58
CA THR A 51 -13.59 10.40 5.60
C THR A 51 -12.14 10.17 5.14
N CYS A 52 -11.84 10.34 3.84
CA CYS A 52 -10.48 10.13 3.32
C CYS A 52 -9.44 11.07 3.93
N GLY A 53 -9.81 12.33 4.21
CA GLY A 53 -8.93 13.29 4.87
C GLY A 53 -8.63 12.96 6.33
N LEU A 54 -9.31 11.98 6.91
CA LEU A 54 -9.05 11.48 8.26
C LEU A 54 -8.05 10.32 8.29
N ILE A 55 -7.63 9.82 7.12
CA ILE A 55 -6.77 8.64 7.01
C ILE A 55 -5.34 9.09 6.72
N ALA A 56 -4.42 8.73 7.60
CA ALA A 56 -2.99 8.96 7.42
C ALA A 56 -2.24 7.63 7.50
N GLY A 57 -1.41 7.33 6.50
CA GLY A 57 -0.44 6.24 6.61
C GLY A 57 0.84 6.72 7.29
N SER A 58 1.55 5.78 7.91
CA SER A 58 2.75 6.07 8.71
C SER A 58 4.07 5.96 7.95
N ALA A 59 4.04 5.59 6.67
CA ALA A 59 5.24 5.44 5.87
C ALA A 59 6.01 6.76 5.79
N SER A 60 7.30 6.71 6.07
CA SER A 60 8.22 7.83 5.97
C SER A 60 9.60 7.34 5.54
N SER A 61 10.52 8.23 5.19
CA SER A 61 11.92 7.86 4.92
C SER A 61 12.63 7.26 6.15
N ALA A 62 12.26 7.66 7.36
CA ALA A 62 12.83 7.14 8.61
C ALA A 62 12.18 5.81 9.07
N SER A 63 10.98 5.50 8.58
CA SER A 63 10.24 4.29 8.93
C SER A 63 9.35 3.87 7.74
N PRO A 64 9.95 3.30 6.68
CA PRO A 64 9.22 2.92 5.48
C PRO A 64 8.34 1.69 5.71
N TRP A 65 7.31 1.54 4.87
CA TRP A 65 6.69 0.23 4.68
C TRP A 65 7.54 -0.54 3.67
N THR A 66 7.97 -1.74 4.05
CA THR A 66 8.93 -2.53 3.28
C THR A 66 8.22 -3.72 2.65
N GLY A 67 8.37 -3.94 1.36
CA GLY A 67 7.75 -5.05 0.67
C GLY A 67 8.73 -5.88 -0.16
N GLN A 68 8.24 -7.02 -0.62
CA GLN A 68 8.98 -7.95 -1.46
C GLN A 68 7.98 -8.67 -2.35
N ALA A 69 8.28 -8.77 -3.65
CA ALA A 69 7.60 -9.74 -4.50
C ALA A 69 7.98 -11.15 -4.04
N ASP A 70 6.98 -11.87 -3.53
CA ASP A 70 7.13 -13.23 -3.02
C ASP A 70 7.07 -14.25 -4.16
N SER A 71 6.36 -13.92 -5.25
CA SER A 71 6.27 -14.69 -6.49
C SER A 71 5.85 -13.79 -7.66
N THR A 72 5.71 -14.38 -8.85
CA THR A 72 5.19 -13.68 -10.05
C THR A 72 3.73 -13.22 -9.92
N THR A 73 3.02 -13.60 -8.85
CA THR A 73 1.60 -13.26 -8.62
C THR A 73 1.32 -12.73 -7.22
N GLN A 74 2.33 -12.56 -6.39
CA GLN A 74 2.17 -12.14 -5.00
C GLN A 74 3.26 -11.16 -4.56
N LEU A 75 2.83 -10.12 -3.85
CA LEU A 75 3.74 -9.18 -3.19
C LEU A 75 3.27 -8.95 -1.76
N SER A 76 4.18 -9.00 -0.80
CA SER A 76 3.91 -8.65 0.58
C SER A 76 4.44 -7.25 0.91
N ILE A 77 3.70 -6.54 1.76
CA ILE A 77 4.05 -5.23 2.32
C ILE A 77 4.05 -5.39 3.84
N ASN A 78 5.16 -5.06 4.48
CA ASN A 78 5.35 -5.10 5.93
C ASN A 78 5.28 -3.69 6.51
N ASN A 79 4.99 -3.62 7.81
CA ASN A 79 4.87 -2.38 8.57
C ASN A 79 3.73 -1.45 8.10
N ALA A 80 2.79 -1.96 7.32
CA ALA A 80 1.61 -1.20 6.91
C ALA A 80 0.85 -0.76 8.16
N LYS A 81 0.77 0.55 8.38
CA LYS A 81 0.11 1.14 9.55
C LYS A 81 -0.57 2.44 9.18
N VAL A 82 -1.88 2.47 9.37
CA VAL A 82 -2.76 3.61 9.08
C VAL A 82 -3.37 4.14 10.37
N THR A 83 -3.59 5.44 10.45
CA THR A 83 -4.31 6.10 11.53
C THR A 83 -5.54 6.75 10.96
N VAL A 84 -6.70 6.46 11.56
CA VAL A 84 -7.96 7.11 11.24
C VAL A 84 -8.28 8.06 12.38
N THR A 85 -8.29 9.36 12.10
CA THR A 85 -8.56 10.40 13.11
C THR A 85 -9.86 10.08 13.86
N LEU A 86 -9.84 10.20 15.18
CA LEU A 86 -10.92 9.83 16.13
C LEU A 86 -11.19 8.33 16.32
N LEU A 87 -10.81 7.45 15.40
CA LEU A 87 -11.03 6.00 15.52
C LEU A 87 -9.77 5.25 15.98
N GLY A 88 -8.59 5.85 15.79
CA GLY A 88 -7.31 5.31 16.23
C GLY A 88 -6.51 4.63 15.10
N THR A 89 -5.48 3.90 15.50
CA THR A 89 -4.48 3.31 14.59
C THR A 89 -4.75 1.84 14.33
N CYS A 90 -4.46 1.40 13.11
CA CYS A 90 -4.41 0.01 12.69
C CYS A 90 -3.01 -0.30 12.12
N GLY A 91 -2.49 -1.48 12.41
CA GLY A 91 -1.12 -1.87 12.15
C GLY A 91 -0.13 -1.42 13.24
N PRO A 92 1.18 -1.70 13.09
CA PRO A 92 1.81 -2.29 11.91
C PRO A 92 1.38 -3.74 11.67
N SER A 93 1.11 -4.09 10.41
CA SER A 93 0.82 -5.48 10.02
C SER A 93 1.52 -5.83 8.70
N LYS A 94 1.68 -7.13 8.45
CA LYS A 94 2.03 -7.66 7.13
C LYS A 94 0.76 -7.78 6.31
N VAL A 95 0.79 -7.23 5.10
CA VAL A 95 -0.28 -7.27 4.11
C VAL A 95 0.22 -8.07 2.92
N VAL A 96 -0.54 -9.07 2.50
CA VAL A 96 -0.25 -9.85 1.28
C VAL A 96 -1.21 -9.38 0.19
N THR A 97 -0.66 -9.02 -0.96
CA THR A 97 -1.40 -8.52 -2.12
C THR A 97 -1.25 -9.48 -3.30
N ALA A 98 -2.26 -9.53 -4.16
CA ALA A 98 -2.13 -10.15 -5.46
C ALA A 98 -1.40 -9.18 -6.39
N TRP A 99 -0.33 -9.66 -7.04
CA TRP A 99 0.42 -8.92 -8.05
C TRP A 99 -0.05 -9.33 -9.45
N SER A 100 -0.24 -8.35 -10.33
CA SER A 100 -0.46 -8.57 -11.75
C SER A 100 0.64 -7.90 -12.53
N ASP A 101 1.55 -8.72 -13.04
CA ASP A 101 2.70 -8.26 -13.82
C ASP A 101 2.30 -7.52 -15.13
N PRO A 102 1.37 -8.03 -15.96
CA PRO A 102 0.97 -7.32 -17.21
C PRO A 102 0.32 -5.95 -16.95
N ASN A 103 -0.39 -5.82 -15.84
CA ASN A 103 -1.08 -4.59 -15.46
C ASN A 103 -0.22 -3.69 -14.57
N SER A 104 0.89 -4.21 -14.06
CA SER A 104 1.73 -3.58 -13.05
C SER A 104 0.89 -3.07 -11.88
N SER A 105 0.14 -3.98 -11.26
CA SER A 105 -0.87 -3.63 -10.25
C SER A 105 -0.85 -4.54 -9.04
N LEU A 106 -1.18 -3.94 -7.89
CA LEU A 106 -1.31 -4.60 -6.59
C LEU A 106 -2.78 -4.58 -6.18
N THR A 107 -3.35 -5.75 -5.90
CA THR A 107 -4.73 -5.89 -5.40
C THR A 107 -4.72 -6.35 -3.95
N PHE A 108 -5.35 -5.55 -3.10
CA PHE A 108 -5.62 -5.84 -1.69
C PHE A 108 -6.94 -6.61 -1.60
N ASN A 109 -6.87 -7.88 -1.20
CA ASN A 109 -8.04 -8.75 -1.05
C ASN A 109 -8.54 -8.73 0.40
N ASN A 110 -9.13 -7.61 0.82
CA ASN A 110 -9.58 -7.38 2.21
C ASN A 110 -8.48 -7.67 3.25
N ALA A 111 -7.29 -7.14 2.98
CA ALA A 111 -6.12 -7.31 3.84
C ALA A 111 -6.39 -6.75 5.25
N VAL A 112 -6.12 -7.55 6.27
CA VAL A 112 -6.38 -7.18 7.67
C VAL A 112 -5.21 -6.37 8.22
N LEU A 113 -5.53 -5.24 8.84
CA LEU A 113 -4.64 -4.43 9.65
C LEU A 113 -5.18 -4.44 11.08
N THR A 114 -4.47 -5.09 12.01
CA THR A 114 -4.94 -5.25 13.40
C THR A 114 -5.06 -3.90 14.11
N PRO A 115 -6.01 -3.69 15.03
CA PRO A 115 -6.94 -4.71 15.55
C PRO A 115 -8.20 -4.92 14.70
N ASP A 116 -8.63 -3.95 13.90
CA ASP A 116 -10.01 -3.88 13.40
C ASP A 116 -10.15 -3.18 12.03
N CYS A 117 -9.06 -3.02 11.28
CA CYS A 117 -9.10 -2.45 9.94
C CYS A 117 -9.03 -3.53 8.85
N THR A 118 -9.70 -3.29 7.72
CA THR A 118 -9.45 -4.03 6.49
C THR A 118 -9.24 -3.09 5.31
N VAL A 119 -8.35 -3.46 4.40
CA VAL A 119 -8.02 -2.72 3.18
C VAL A 119 -8.34 -3.58 1.97
N GLY A 120 -9.20 -3.07 1.09
CA GLY A 120 -9.48 -3.65 -0.22
C GLY A 120 -9.13 -2.69 -1.34
N GLY A 121 -9.01 -3.18 -2.57
CA GLY A 121 -8.89 -2.36 -3.77
C GLY A 121 -7.63 -2.65 -4.58
N THR A 122 -7.40 -1.85 -5.62
CA THR A 122 -6.29 -2.06 -6.56
C THR A 122 -5.56 -0.76 -6.80
N VAL A 123 -4.22 -0.80 -6.74
CA VAL A 123 -3.34 0.30 -7.13
C VAL A 123 -2.46 -0.13 -8.30
N LEU A 124 -2.18 0.81 -9.20
CA LEU A 124 -1.34 0.58 -10.36
C LEU A 124 -0.05 1.36 -10.20
N THR A 125 1.08 0.73 -10.48
CA THR A 125 2.40 1.35 -10.39
C THR A 125 2.75 2.13 -11.66
N SER A 126 3.42 3.27 -11.47
CA SER A 126 4.01 4.11 -12.50
C SER A 126 5.45 4.49 -12.09
N PRO A 127 6.47 4.21 -12.92
CA PRO A 127 6.40 3.48 -14.19
C PRO A 127 5.92 2.03 -13.99
N LYS A 128 5.58 1.34 -15.09
CA LYS A 128 5.25 -0.09 -15.03
C LYS A 128 6.50 -0.89 -14.71
N PHE A 129 6.41 -1.75 -13.70
CA PHE A 129 7.43 -2.73 -13.36
C PHE A 129 7.05 -4.12 -13.89
N HIS A 130 8.09 -4.83 -14.29
CA HIS A 130 8.07 -6.26 -14.52
C HIS A 130 8.83 -6.92 -13.37
N VAL A 131 8.19 -7.85 -12.67
CA VAL A 131 8.84 -8.57 -11.57
C VAL A 131 8.98 -10.03 -11.98
N GLN A 132 10.23 -10.49 -12.08
CA GLN A 132 10.62 -11.82 -12.55
C GLN A 132 10.77 -12.81 -11.42
#